data_AF-A0A6I5RVV7-F1
#
_entry.id   AF-A0A6I5RVV7-F1
#
_cell.length_a   1.000
_cell.length_b   1.000
_cell.length_c   1.000
_cell.angle_alpha   90.00
_cell.angle_beta   90.00
_cell.angle_gamma   90.00
#
_symmetry.space_group_name_H-M   'P 1'
#
loop_
_entity.id
_entity.type
_entity.pdbx_description
1 polymer ?
#
loop_
_entity_poly.entity_id
_entity_poly.type
_entity_poly.pdbx_seq_one_letter_code
_entity_poly.pdbx_strand_id
1 'polypeptide(L)' 'MITGSLLNAFRNAARGRRYLVGAAAVHPLRLSVREITDWLEAHPLPLPRQLVDEVMFALDELALEEGDD' A
#
# COMPACT_ATOMS: atom_id res chain seq x y z
N MET A 1 7.96 -16.52 7.45
CA MET A 1 7.30 -15.45 8.23
C MET A 1 6.35 -14.69 7.32
N ILE A 2 5.06 -15.06 7.33
CA ILE A 2 4.04 -14.47 6.43
C ILE A 2 3.88 -12.96 6.69
N THR A 3 3.86 -12.56 7.95
CA THR A 3 3.76 -11.15 8.37
C THR A 3 4.88 -10.28 7.77
N GLY A 4 6.14 -10.74 7.84
CA GLY A 4 7.26 -9.98 7.29
C GLY A 4 7.18 -9.79 5.78
N SER A 5 6.69 -10.79 5.04
CA SER A 5 6.47 -10.69 3.59
C SER A 5 5.38 -9.67 3.24
N LEU A 6 4.28 -9.66 3.98
CA LEU A 6 3.18 -8.69 3.79
C LEU A 6 3.62 -7.27 4.12
N LEU A 7 4.32 -7.06 5.24
CA LEU A 7 4.88 -5.76 5.60
C LEU A 7 5.88 -5.25 4.55
N ASN A 8 6.73 -6.13 4.02
CA ASN A 8 7.65 -5.76 2.96
C ASN A 8 6.90 -5.42 1.65
N ALA A 9 5.88 -6.20 1.29
CA ALA A 9 5.06 -5.91 0.13
C ALA A 9 4.35 -4.55 0.26
N PHE A 10 3.73 -4.28 1.41
CA PHE A 10 3.14 -2.98 1.71
C PHE A 10 4.15 -1.85 1.60
N ARG A 11 5.30 -1.97 2.28
CA ARG A 11 6.35 -0.95 2.26
C ARG A 11 6.81 -0.61 0.84
N ASN A 12 6.92 -1.60 -0.05
CA ASN A 12 7.39 -1.36 -1.41
C ASN A 12 6.28 -0.84 -2.33
N ALA A 13 5.06 -1.38 -2.26
CA ALA A 13 3.93 -0.85 -3.00
C ALA A 13 3.62 0.61 -2.60
N ALA A 14 3.71 0.93 -1.30
CA ALA A 14 3.53 2.27 -0.76
C ALA A 14 4.49 3.32 -1.34
N ARG A 15 5.65 2.92 -1.89
CA ARG A 15 6.57 3.86 -2.57
C ARG A 15 6.02 4.38 -3.88
N GLY A 16 5.11 3.63 -4.51
CA GLY A 16 4.42 4.04 -5.73
C GLY A 16 3.29 5.04 -5.48
N ARG A 17 2.93 5.28 -4.21
CA ARG A 17 1.79 6.10 -3.81
C ARG A 17 1.77 7.43 -4.56
N ARG A 18 0.60 7.74 -5.12
CA ARG A 18 0.33 9.02 -5.77
C ARG A 18 -0.02 10.08 -4.73
N TYR A 19 0.30 11.33 -5.06
CA TYR A 19 0.01 12.49 -4.22
C TYR A 19 -0.76 13.54 -5.02
N LEU A 20 -1.77 14.13 -4.40
CA LEU A 20 -2.39 15.35 -4.89
C LEU A 20 -1.56 16.54 -4.41
N VAL A 21 -0.94 17.25 -5.35
CA VAL A 21 -0.16 18.44 -5.05
C VAL A 21 -1.02 19.67 -5.35
N GLY A 22 -1.43 20.37 -4.29
CA GLY A 22 -2.16 21.63 -4.37
C GLY A 22 -1.29 22.82 -3.99
N ALA A 23 -1.83 24.04 -4.16
CA ALA A 23 -1.10 25.27 -3.86
C ALA A 23 -0.74 25.43 -2.37
N ALA A 24 -1.48 24.80 -1.47
CA ALA A 24 -1.31 24.93 -0.02
C ALA A 24 -0.87 23.64 0.70
N ALA A 25 -1.00 22.47 0.05
CA ALA A 25 -0.76 21.19 0.69
C ALA A 25 -0.46 20.08 -0.31
N VAL A 26 0.22 19.03 0.18
CA VAL A 26 0.44 17.76 -0.52
C VAL A 26 -0.35 16.69 0.22
N HIS A 27 -1.35 16.11 -0.43
CA HIS A 27 -2.19 15.08 0.16
C HIS A 27 -1.86 13.69 -0.44
N PRO A 28 -1.47 12.72 0.38
CA PRO A 28 -1.31 11.35 -0.08
C PRO A 28 -2.65 10.75 -0.53
N LEU A 29 -2.65 10.05 -1.66
CA LEU A 29 -3.80 9.23 -2.07
C LEU A 29 -3.70 7.83 -1.45
N ARG A 30 -4.86 7.17 -1.37
CA ARG A 30 -4.96 5.74 -1.04
C ARG A 30 -4.18 4.91 -2.07
N LEU A 31 -3.58 3.81 -1.61
CA LEU A 31 -2.94 2.86 -2.51
C LEU A 31 -3.98 2.25 -3.44
N SER A 32 -3.68 2.30 -4.73
CA SER A 32 -4.51 1.71 -5.77
C SER A 32 -4.22 0.22 -5.92
N VAL A 33 -5.25 -0.52 -6.35
CA VAL A 33 -5.14 -1.93 -6.74
C VAL A 33 -4.04 -2.13 -7.78
N ARG A 34 -3.80 -1.15 -8.66
CA ARG A 34 -2.75 -1.21 -9.67
C ARG A 34 -1.36 -1.22 -9.04
N GLU A 35 -1.05 -0.28 -8.14
CA GLU A 35 0.28 -0.25 -7.47
C GLU A 35 0.57 -1.55 -6.71
N ILE A 36 -0.46 -2.14 -6.09
CA ILE A 36 -0.35 -3.44 -5.41
C ILE A 36 -0.11 -4.57 -6.43
N THR A 37 -0.88 -4.58 -7.52
CA THR A 37 -0.78 -5.61 -8.57
C THR A 37 0.57 -5.58 -9.27
N ASP A 38 1.03 -4.40 -9.69
CA ASP A 38 2.32 -4.22 -10.37
C ASP A 38 3.48 -4.73 -9.48
N TRP A 39 3.41 -4.49 -8.17
CA TRP A 39 4.40 -5.04 -7.23
C TRP A 39 4.32 -6.56 -7.12
N LEU A 40 3.13 -7.14 -6.99
CA LEU A 40 2.92 -8.58 -6.85
C LEU A 40 3.24 -9.36 -8.13
N GLU A 41 3.08 -8.76 -9.30
CA GLU A 41 3.51 -9.35 -10.57
C GLU A 41 5.04 -9.49 -10.64
N ALA A 42 5.77 -8.48 -10.16
CA ALA A 42 7.24 -8.54 -10.07
C ALA A 42 7.74 -9.40 -8.90
N HIS A 43 6.99 -9.46 -7.80
CA HIS A 43 7.38 -10.15 -6.56
C HIS A 43 6.20 -10.98 -6.00
N PRO A 44 5.92 -12.16 -6.58
CA PRO A 44 4.78 -12.97 -6.17
C PRO A 44 4.86 -13.39 -4.70
N LEU A 45 3.72 -13.33 -4.00
CA LEU A 45 3.57 -13.87 -2.65
C LEU A 45 2.86 -15.23 -2.71
N PRO A 46 3.27 -16.22 -1.89
CA PRO A 46 2.60 -17.52 -1.80
C PRO A 46 1.34 -17.43 -0.91
N LEU A 47 0.48 -16.44 -1.18
CA LEU A 47 -0.74 -16.15 -0.43
C LEU A 47 -1.90 -15.91 -1.41
N PRO A 48 -3.15 -16.21 -1.02
CA PRO A 48 -4.30 -15.84 -1.82
C PRO A 48 -4.34 -14.33 -2.05
N ARG A 49 -4.61 -13.91 -3.28
CA ARG A 49 -4.65 -12.48 -3.65
C ARG A 49 -5.59 -11.67 -2.76
N GLN A 50 -6.77 -12.21 -2.45
CA GLN A 50 -7.74 -11.58 -1.57
C GLN A 50 -7.16 -11.25 -0.19
N LEU A 51 -6.44 -12.18 0.42
CA LEU A 51 -5.82 -11.97 1.74
C LEU A 51 -4.73 -10.90 1.68
N VAL A 52 -3.98 -10.84 0.57
CA VAL A 52 -3.00 -9.77 0.36
C VAL A 52 -3.71 -8.42 0.26
N ASP A 53 -4.73 -8.30 -0.59
CA ASP A 53 -5.46 -7.03 -0.76
C ASP A 53 -6.08 -6.55 0.57
N GLU A 54 -6.74 -7.43 1.33
CA GLU A 54 -7.32 -7.12 2.65
C GLU A 54 -6.27 -6.52 3.60
N VAL A 55 -5.10 -7.14 3.70
CA VAL A 55 -4.02 -6.66 4.57
C VAL A 55 -3.42 -5.35 4.03
N MET A 56 -3.23 -5.23 2.73
CA MET A 56 -2.63 -4.05 2.11
C MET A 56 -3.51 -2.82 2.30
N PHE A 57 -4.84 -2.96 2.19
CA PHE A 57 -5.79 -1.86 2.43
C PHE A 57 -5.89 -1.48 3.90
N ALA A 58 -5.89 -2.46 4.81
CA ALA A 58 -5.88 -2.18 6.24
C ALA A 58 -4.62 -1.43 6.68
N LEU A 59 -3.45 -1.82 6.16
CA LEU A 59 -2.19 -1.10 6.42
C LEU A 59 -2.18 0.29 5.79
N ASP A 60 -2.77 0.46 4.60
CA ASP A 60 -2.88 1.76 3.93
C ASP A 60 -3.75 2.74 4.72
N GLU A 61 -4.81 2.23 5.34
CA GLU A 61 -5.69 3.01 6.22
C GLU A 61 -4.96 3.49 7.47
N LEU A 62 -4.33 2.58 8.21
CA LEU A 62 -3.55 2.92 9.40
C LEU A 62 -2.44 3.94 9.09
N ALA A 63 -1.75 3.77 7.97
CA ALA A 63 -0.66 4.67 7.57
C ALA A 63 -1.13 6.09 7.21
N LEU A 64 -2.40 6.25 6.83
CA LEU A 64 -2.99 7.55 6.53
C LEU A 64 -3.66 8.18 7.75
N GLU A 65 -4.21 7.37 8.66
CA GLU A 65 -4.74 7.86 9.94
C GLU A 65 -3.65 8.53 10.80
N GLU A 66 -2.42 8.02 10.80
CA GLU A 66 -1.29 8.64 11.51
C GLU A 66 -0.89 10.03 10.97
N GLY A 67 -1.37 10.44 9.78
CA GLY A 67 -1.01 11.71 9.14
C GLY A 67 -2.00 12.85 9.33
N ASP A 68 -3.17 12.59 9.93
CA ASP A 68 -4.28 13.54 10.08
C ASP A 68 -4.39 14.14 11.53
N ASP A 69 -3.44 13.84 12.42
CA ASP A 69 -3.25 14.48 13.75
C ASP A 69 -2.22 15.62 13.72
#